data_AF-A0A317HXD5-F1
#
_entry.id   AF-A0A317HXD5-F1
#
_cell.length_a   1.000
_cell.length_b   1.000
_cell.length_c   1.000
_cell.angle_alpha   90.00
_cell.angle_beta   90.00
_cell.angle_gamma   90.00
#
_symmetry.space_group_name_H-M   'P 1'
#
loop_
_entity.id
_entity.type
_entity.pdbx_description
1 polymer ?
#
loop_
_entity_poly.entity_id
_entity_poly.type
_entity_poly.pdbx_seq_one_letter_code
_entity_poly.pdbx_strand_id
1 'polypeptide(L)'
;MDYITKSRWQVRFAAAIIFLLGFAAGILALNVYRGWARNLAAPRDRFEQLSERLQLNADQKTKVQQIFSDTREQLRALRKESEPKVNDIRKQADDRLQQVLNQEQWQQFQKMRDEMRSRRGRPRGDDGP
;
A
#
# COMPACT_ATOMS: atom_id res chain seq x y z
N MET A 1 -17.61 -55.24 -32.97
CA MET A 1 -17.60 -54.55 -31.66
C MET A 1 -16.14 -54.33 -31.29
N ASP A 2 -15.63 -53.13 -31.49
CA ASP A 2 -14.24 -52.81 -31.23
C ASP A 2 -14.09 -52.25 -29.81
N TYR A 3 -13.61 -53.10 -28.91
CA TYR A 3 -13.23 -52.71 -27.56
C TYR A 3 -11.84 -52.05 -27.65
N ILE A 4 -11.82 -50.71 -27.68
CA ILE A 4 -10.57 -49.94 -27.66
C ILE A 4 -9.78 -50.31 -26.39
N THR A 5 -8.65 -50.97 -26.58
CA THR A 5 -7.68 -51.29 -25.53
C THR A 5 -7.05 -50.00 -25.02
N LYS A 6 -7.58 -49.47 -23.91
CA LYS A 6 -7.11 -48.21 -23.31
C LYS A 6 -5.68 -48.39 -22.80
N SER A 7 -4.70 -47.78 -23.47
CA SER A 7 -3.29 -47.88 -23.15
C SER A 7 -3.01 -47.36 -21.73
N ARG A 8 -2.23 -48.10 -20.93
CA ARG A 8 -1.81 -47.72 -19.56
C ARG A 8 -1.18 -46.32 -19.51
N TRP A 9 -0.63 -45.85 -20.63
CA TRP A 9 -0.06 -44.52 -20.77
C TRP A 9 -1.13 -43.41 -20.78
N GLN A 10 -2.31 -43.66 -21.36
CA GLN A 10 -3.45 -42.74 -21.32
C GLN A 10 -4.00 -42.59 -19.90
N VAL A 11 -4.00 -43.68 -19.11
CA VAL A 11 -4.42 -43.63 -17.70
C VAL A 11 -3.43 -42.81 -16.86
N ARG A 12 -2.12 -42.97 -17.11
CA ARG A 12 -1.08 -42.16 -16.44
C ARG A 12 -1.14 -40.69 -16.83
N PHE A 13 -1.42 -40.39 -18.10
CA PHE A 13 -1.64 -39.02 -18.55
C PHE A 13 -2.88 -38.39 -17.91
N ALA A 14 -4.00 -39.12 -17.87
CA ALA A 14 -5.22 -38.65 -17.21
C ALA A 14 -4.98 -38.37 -15.72
N ALA A 15 -4.27 -39.27 -15.02
CA ALA A 15 -3.92 -39.08 -13.61
C ALA A 15 -3.00 -37.86 -13.39
N ALA A 16 -2.01 -37.63 -14.27
CA ALA A 16 -1.13 -36.47 -14.20
C ALA A 16 -1.90 -35.16 -14.42
N ILE A 17 -2.86 -35.13 -15.36
CA ILE A 17 -3.72 -33.97 -15.60
C ILE A 17 -4.59 -33.66 -14.40
N ILE A 18 -5.23 -34.68 -13.80
CA ILE A 18 -6.06 -34.50 -12.59
C ILE A 18 -5.21 -33.98 -11.42
N PHE A 19 -4.00 -34.51 -11.24
CA PHE A 19 -3.07 -34.04 -10.20
C PHE A 19 -2.65 -32.59 -10.42
N LEU A 20 -2.31 -32.20 -11.66
CA LEU A 20 -1.97 -30.82 -12.00
C LEU A 20 -3.14 -29.86 -11.82
N LEU A 21 -4.36 -30.28 -12.16
CA LEU A 21 -5.57 -29.49 -11.93
C LEU A 21 -5.86 -29.33 -10.42
N GLY A 22 -5.70 -30.38 -9.62
CA GLY A 22 -5.83 -30.31 -8.16
C GLY A 22 -4.77 -29.41 -7.53
N PHE A 23 -3.53 -29.47 -8.03
CA PHE A 23 -2.43 -28.61 -7.57
C PHE A 23 -2.66 -27.14 -7.95
N ALA A 24 -3.10 -26.87 -9.18
CA ALA A 24 -3.46 -25.52 -9.63
C ALA A 24 -4.64 -24.95 -8.82
N ALA A 25 -5.67 -25.76 -8.54
CA ALA A 25 -6.78 -25.38 -7.68
C ALA A 25 -6.33 -25.11 -6.23
N GLY A 26 -5.40 -25.91 -5.70
CA GLY A 26 -4.80 -25.71 -4.38
C GLY A 26 -4.01 -24.39 -4.29
N ILE A 27 -3.19 -24.07 -5.29
CA ILE A 27 -2.47 -22.79 -5.38
C ILE A 27 -3.46 -21.62 -5.47
N LEU A 28 -4.50 -21.75 -6.29
CA LEU A 28 -5.52 -20.71 -6.45
C LEU A 28 -6.28 -20.47 -5.13
N ALA A 29 -6.70 -21.53 -4.45
CA ALA A 29 -7.39 -21.47 -3.16
C ALA A 29 -6.50 -20.84 -2.08
N LEU A 30 -5.22 -21.23 -2.00
CA LEU A 30 -4.27 -20.63 -1.07
C LEU A 30 -4.04 -19.13 -1.36
N ASN A 31 -4.01 -18.73 -2.63
CA ASN A 31 -3.80 -17.33 -3.01
C ASN A 31 -5.03 -16.45 -2.67
N VAL A 32 -6.23 -16.95 -2.94
CA VAL A 32 -7.50 -16.28 -2.57
C VAL A 32 -7.67 -16.22 -1.06
N TYR A 33 -7.38 -17.31 -0.34
CA TYR A 33 -7.48 -17.34 1.12
C TYR A 33 -6.44 -16.43 1.79
N ARG A 34 -5.24 -16.31 1.23
CA ARG A 34 -4.21 -15.38 1.71
C ARG A 34 -4.53 -13.92 1.39
N GLY A 35 -5.27 -13.64 0.31
CA GLY A 35 -5.85 -12.31 0.04
C GLY A 35 -7.01 -11.97 0.98
N TRP A 36 -7.87 -12.94 1.30
CA TRP A 36 -8.99 -12.75 2.22
C TRP A 36 -8.54 -12.62 3.68
N ALA A 37 -7.56 -13.42 4.11
CA ALA A 37 -6.96 -13.34 5.44
C ALA A 37 -6.17 -12.04 5.66
N ARG A 38 -5.54 -11.48 4.61
CA ARG A 38 -4.92 -10.13 4.66
C ARG A 38 -5.96 -9.02 4.84
N ASN A 39 -7.13 -9.14 4.20
CA ASN A 39 -8.25 -8.21 4.41
C ASN A 39 -8.86 -8.30 5.82
N LEU A 40 -8.86 -9.48 6.45
CA LEU A 40 -9.31 -9.64 7.85
C LEU A 40 -8.26 -9.17 8.89
N ALA A 41 -6.98 -9.08 8.50
CA ALA A 41 -5.87 -8.67 9.35
C ALA A 41 -5.40 -7.22 9.09
N ALA A 42 -6.20 -6.40 8.39
CA ALA A 42 -5.96 -4.98 8.29
C ALA A 42 -5.96 -4.37 9.72
N PRO A 43 -5.05 -3.44 10.04
CA PRO A 43 -5.15 -2.68 11.28
C PRO A 43 -6.58 -2.12 11.35
N ARG A 44 -7.35 -2.47 12.39
CA ARG A 44 -8.74 -2.00 12.58
C ARG A 44 -8.81 -0.55 12.10
N ASP A 45 -9.61 -0.28 11.07
CA ASP A 45 -9.69 1.03 10.45
C ASP A 45 -9.80 2.07 11.56
N ARG A 46 -8.88 3.05 11.59
CA ARG A 46 -8.88 4.09 12.64
C ARG A 46 -10.24 4.79 12.72
N PHE A 47 -10.94 4.85 11.60
CA PHE A 47 -12.31 5.33 11.54
C PHE A 47 -13.30 4.42 12.28
N GLU A 48 -13.20 3.10 12.15
CA GLU A 48 -14.06 2.17 12.90
C GLU A 48 -13.77 2.23 14.40
N GLN A 49 -12.51 2.33 14.81
CA GLN A 49 -12.17 2.50 16.22
C GLN A 49 -12.73 3.81 16.80
N LEU A 50 -12.65 4.90 16.03
CA LEU A 50 -13.24 6.18 16.41
C LEU A 50 -14.76 6.06 16.50
N SER A 51 -15.38 5.41 15.52
CA SER A 51 -16.82 5.25 15.45
C SER A 51 -17.36 4.38 16.59
N GLU A 52 -16.67 3.30 16.96
CA GLU A 52 -16.98 2.47 18.12
C GLU A 52 -16.86 3.27 19.43
N ARG A 53 -15.76 4.01 19.61
CA ARG A 53 -15.51 4.82 20.83
C ARG A 53 -16.53 5.92 21.02
N LEU A 54 -16.97 6.53 19.91
CA LEU A 54 -17.97 7.60 19.91
C LEU A 54 -19.41 7.06 19.79
N GLN A 55 -19.58 5.74 19.68
CA GLN A 55 -20.87 5.07 19.51
C GLN A 55 -21.70 5.67 18.36
N LEU A 56 -21.05 5.94 17.23
CA LEU A 56 -21.70 6.54 16.07
C LEU A 56 -22.71 5.58 15.46
N ASN A 57 -23.93 6.08 15.21
CA ASN A 57 -24.92 5.36 14.41
C ASN A 57 -24.58 5.39 12.91
N ALA A 58 -25.33 4.65 12.10
CA ALA A 58 -25.06 4.52 10.66
C ALA A 58 -25.00 5.88 9.94
N ASP A 59 -25.98 6.75 10.17
CA ASP A 59 -26.04 8.07 9.53
C ASP A 59 -24.87 8.97 9.94
N GLN A 60 -24.49 8.92 11.22
CA GLN A 60 -23.33 9.67 11.74
C GLN A 60 -22.03 9.16 11.12
N LYS A 61 -21.84 7.84 11.00
CA LYS A 61 -20.67 7.26 10.33
C LYS A 61 -20.54 7.77 8.91
N THR A 62 -21.62 7.73 8.12
CA THR A 62 -21.62 8.23 6.73
C THR A 62 -21.23 9.70 6.66
N LYS A 63 -21.81 10.56 7.52
CA LYS A 63 -21.50 11.99 7.54
C LYS A 63 -20.05 12.28 7.95
N VAL A 64 -19.53 11.61 8.97
CA VAL A 64 -18.14 11.81 9.43
C VAL A 64 -17.15 11.33 8.35
N GLN A 65 -17.45 10.21 7.70
CA GLN A 65 -16.62 9.70 6.60
C GLN A 65 -16.58 10.71 5.43
N GLN A 66 -17.72 11.28 5.07
CA GLN A 66 -17.79 12.33 4.05
C GLN A 66 -16.96 13.56 4.44
N ILE A 67 -17.12 14.08 5.66
CA ILE A 67 -16.35 15.23 6.17
C ILE A 67 -14.84 14.97 6.09
N PHE A 68 -14.38 13.79 6.50
CA PHE A 68 -12.96 13.42 6.43
C PHE A 68 -12.45 13.26 5.00
N SER A 69 -13.30 12.77 4.08
CA SER A 69 -12.97 12.68 2.66
C SER A 69 -12.78 14.08 2.07
N ASP A 70 -13.78 14.96 2.23
CA ASP A 70 -13.77 16.32 1.71
C ASP A 70 -12.58 17.11 2.27
N THR A 71 -12.33 16.98 3.58
CA THR A 71 -11.18 17.61 4.25
C THR A 71 -9.86 17.11 3.67
N ARG A 72 -9.74 15.81 3.40
CA ARG A 72 -8.53 15.22 2.80
C ARG A 72 -8.30 15.76 1.39
N GLU A 73 -9.35 15.97 0.61
CA GLU A 73 -9.27 16.56 -0.73
C GLU A 73 -8.84 18.03 -0.67
N GLN A 74 -9.44 18.82 0.21
CA GLN A 74 -9.05 20.22 0.42
C GLN A 74 -7.58 20.35 0.82
N LEU A 75 -7.12 19.52 1.76
CA LEU A 75 -5.71 19.51 2.18
C LEU A 75 -4.78 19.08 1.04
N ARG A 76 -5.19 18.12 0.19
CA ARG A 76 -4.41 17.72 -1.00
C ARG A 76 -4.32 18.86 -2.01
N ALA A 77 -5.41 19.57 -2.25
CA ALA A 77 -5.42 20.73 -3.14
C ALA A 77 -4.50 21.84 -2.62
N LEU A 78 -4.63 22.22 -1.35
CA LEU A 78 -3.77 23.19 -0.69
C LEU A 78 -2.29 22.79 -0.74
N ARG A 79 -1.99 21.50 -0.54
CA ARG A 79 -0.61 20.99 -0.66
C ARG A 79 -0.07 21.17 -2.07
N LYS A 80 -0.84 20.81 -3.11
CA LYS A 80 -0.42 20.96 -4.51
C LYS A 80 -0.16 22.43 -4.86
N GLU A 81 -1.01 23.34 -4.37
CA GLU A 81 -0.84 24.78 -4.61
C GLU A 81 0.38 25.36 -3.88
N SER A 82 0.61 24.94 -2.64
CA SER A 82 1.70 25.44 -1.80
C SER A 82 3.06 24.80 -2.09
N GLU A 83 3.09 23.58 -2.64
CA GLU A 83 4.31 22.83 -2.97
C GLU A 83 5.36 23.63 -3.77
N PRO A 84 5.03 24.34 -4.87
CA PRO A 84 6.01 25.14 -5.60
C PRO A 84 6.63 26.24 -4.72
N LYS A 85 5.80 27.01 -3.99
CA LYS A 85 6.26 28.07 -3.09
C LYS A 85 7.18 27.54 -2.00
N VAL A 86 6.83 26.40 -1.41
CA VAL A 86 7.65 25.74 -0.39
C VAL A 86 8.98 25.26 -0.97
N ASN A 87 8.98 24.73 -2.19
CA ASN A 87 10.19 24.29 -2.86
C ASN A 87 11.13 25.44 -3.20
N ASP A 88 10.58 26.59 -3.62
CA ASP A 88 11.38 27.79 -3.90
C ASP A 88 12.02 28.34 -2.62
N ILE A 89 11.27 28.41 -1.51
CA ILE A 89 11.82 28.80 -0.20
C ILE A 89 12.96 27.87 0.22
N ARG A 90 12.81 26.55 0.01
CA ARG A 90 13.87 25.56 0.30
C ARG A 90 15.11 25.77 -0.56
N LYS A 91 14.94 26.03 -1.86
CA LYS A 91 16.08 26.32 -2.76
C LYS A 91 16.82 27.58 -2.32
N GLN A 92 16.09 28.66 -2.02
CA GLN A 92 16.72 29.89 -1.53
C GLN A 92 17.49 29.68 -0.22
N ALA A 93 16.97 28.84 0.68
CA ALA A 93 17.69 28.48 1.90
C ALA A 93 18.94 27.64 1.60
N ASP A 94 18.84 26.68 0.67
CA ASP A 94 19.96 25.86 0.21
C ASP A 94 21.09 26.76 -0.38
N ASP A 95 20.74 27.74 -1.20
CA ASP A 95 21.70 28.67 -1.81
C ASP A 95 22.45 29.49 -0.75
N ARG A 96 21.72 29.99 0.26
CA ARG A 96 22.33 30.74 1.38
C ARG A 96 23.22 29.85 2.24
N LEU A 97 22.84 28.59 2.44
CA LEU A 97 23.65 27.64 3.21
C LEU A 97 24.95 27.28 2.48
N GLN A 98 24.94 27.15 1.14
CA GLN A 98 26.15 26.89 0.36
C GLN A 98 27.18 28.03 0.45
N GLN A 99 26.75 29.26 0.75
CA GLN A 99 27.66 30.40 0.94
C GLN A 99 28.38 30.37 2.29
N VAL A 100 27.84 29.65 3.28
CA VAL A 100 28.34 29.62 4.66
C VAL A 100 29.03 28.30 5.00
N LEU A 101 28.57 27.20 4.40
CA LEU A 101 29.09 25.86 4.63
C LEU A 101 30.21 25.54 3.65
N ASN A 102 31.24 24.84 4.12
CA ASN A 102 32.21 24.23 3.22
C ASN A 102 31.62 22.97 2.55
N GLN A 103 32.35 22.43 1.57
CA GLN A 103 31.88 21.30 0.75
C GLN A 103 31.52 20.06 1.57
N GLU A 104 32.32 19.73 2.59
CA GLU A 104 32.10 18.54 3.44
C GLU A 104 30.85 18.70 4.31
N GLN A 105 30.71 19.88 4.94
CA GLN A 105 29.53 20.23 5.75
C GLN A 105 28.26 20.24 4.92
N TRP A 106 28.32 20.72 3.68
CA TRP A 106 27.20 20.71 2.75
C TRP A 106 26.75 19.28 2.41
N GLN A 107 27.70 18.39 2.09
CA GLN A 107 27.40 16.99 1.81
C GLN A 107 26.77 16.29 3.03
N GLN A 108 27.29 16.54 4.24
CA GLN A 108 26.71 15.99 5.46
C GLN A 108 25.28 16.52 5.70
N PHE A 109 25.04 17.82 5.48
CA PHE A 109 23.72 18.42 5.58
C PHE A 109 22.71 17.78 4.62
N GLN A 110 23.10 17.59 3.36
CA GLN A 110 22.25 16.94 2.35
C GLN A 110 21.90 15.50 2.78
N LYS A 111 22.88 14.73 3.26
CA LYS A 111 22.64 13.37 3.75
C LYS A 111 21.65 13.34 4.92
N MET A 112 21.81 14.22 5.91
CA MET A 112 20.86 14.32 7.03
C MET A 112 19.44 14.65 6.56
N ARG A 113 19.32 15.55 5.57
CA ARG A 113 18.03 15.94 4.98
C ARG A 113 17.35 14.77 4.27
N ASP A 114 18.11 14.00 3.50
CA ASP A 114 17.60 12.84 2.77
C ASP A 114 17.22 11.70 3.70
N GLU A 115 17.97 11.47 4.78
CA GLU A 115 17.60 10.51 5.83
C GLU A 115 16.28 10.91 6.51
N MET A 116 16.11 12.20 6.85
CA MET A 116 14.86 12.71 7.41
C MET A 116 13.68 12.56 6.43
N ARG A 117 13.90 12.85 5.14
CA ARG A 117 12.88 12.65 4.10
C ARG A 117 12.54 11.18 3.94
N SER A 118 13.53 10.29 3.95
CA SER A 118 13.33 8.84 3.84
C SER A 118 12.57 8.27 5.04
N ARG A 119 12.79 8.81 6.24
CA ARG A 119 12.01 8.44 7.44
C ARG A 119 10.57 8.92 7.40
N ARG A 120 10.29 10.06 6.75
CA ARG A 120 8.94 10.62 6.58
C ARG A 120 8.20 10.10 5.34
N GLY A 121 8.95 9.71 4.31
CA GLY A 121 8.49 9.23 3.01
C GLY A 121 8.46 7.72 2.89
N ARG A 122 9.05 6.98 3.83
CA ARG A 122 8.65 5.59 4.08
C ARG A 122 7.14 5.63 4.36
N PRO A 123 6.31 4.98 3.54
CA PRO A 123 4.96 4.63 3.98
C PRO A 123 5.11 4.02 5.37
N ARG A 124 4.40 4.55 6.37
CA ARG A 124 4.21 3.86 7.64
C ARG A 124 3.55 2.54 7.28
N GLY A 125 4.33 1.49 7.04
CA GLY A 125 3.78 0.26 6.49
C GLY A 125 3.21 0.49 5.11
N ASP A 126 3.79 -0.19 4.15
CA ASP A 126 2.96 -0.98 3.26
C ASP A 126 2.06 -1.88 4.15
N ASP A 127 0.94 -1.34 4.66
CA ASP A 127 -0.27 -2.13 4.88
C ASP A 127 -0.78 -2.44 3.47
N GLY A 128 -0.04 -3.33 2.79
CA GLY A 128 -0.18 -3.63 1.37
C GLY A 128 -1.53 -4.26 1.03
N PRO A 129 -1.84 -4.46 -0.26
CA PRO A 129 -3.00 -5.24 -0.66
C PRO A 129 -2.95 -6.67 -0.09
#